data_AF-A0A4S9T7B0-F1
#
_entry.id   AF-A0A4S9T7B0-F1
#
_cell.length_a   1.000
_cell.length_b   1.000
_cell.length_c   1.000
_cell.angle_alpha   90.00
_cell.angle_beta   90.00
_cell.angle_gamma   90.00
#
_symmetry.space_group_name_H-M   'P 1'
#
loop_
_entity.id
_entity.type
_entity.pdbx_description
1 polymer ?
#
loop_
_entity_poly.entity_id
_entity_poly.type
_entity_poly.pdbx_seq_one_letter_code
_entity_poly.pdbx_strand_id
1 'polypeptide(L)'
;ENEETLIALLALAAANEKADEGWSGVCRVEEMALRELEEEEERKKQDTNNINTTILNNLQSSLSKPGTSDLLTHATASISLTSPSTSPTSIATHLLNLTTSLFSLTQQLSQTTSLQTSLQSQISHLQSDLRTLTSTPFTPEPNLPKRTSETLRQTKLLKAKIAEYDERLRNSSSSIPETLLMEVEQAGKAAEVLMQRLADVEGKIAIYEGVSPEPREVRRQMQDLRRELEMWVRRRDELFEGLVGGGGGGGGGGGERR
;
A
#
# COMPACT_ATOMS: atom_id res chain seq x y z
N GLU A 1 41.82 -85.86 23.45
CA GLU A 1 40.72 -84.86 23.49
C GLU A 1 41.17 -83.42 23.80
N ASN A 2 42.39 -83.15 24.29
CA ASN A 2 42.85 -81.78 24.62
C ASN A 2 43.75 -81.06 23.59
N GLU A 3 44.26 -81.77 22.57
CA GLU A 3 45.24 -81.19 21.62
C GLU A 3 44.58 -80.60 20.38
N GLU A 4 43.57 -81.30 19.83
CA GLU A 4 42.74 -80.80 18.73
C GLU A 4 41.97 -79.52 19.12
N THR A 5 41.53 -79.43 20.38
CA THR A 5 40.88 -78.23 20.93
C THR A 5 41.87 -77.07 21.06
N LEU A 6 43.12 -77.33 21.42
CA LEU A 6 44.16 -76.30 21.55
C LEU A 6 44.61 -75.78 20.17
N ILE A 7 44.72 -76.66 19.17
CA ILE A 7 44.96 -76.28 17.77
C ILE A 7 43.80 -75.45 17.22
N ALA A 8 42.55 -75.85 17.49
CA ALA A 8 41.37 -75.09 17.08
C ALA A 8 41.32 -73.70 17.75
N LEU A 9 41.67 -73.60 19.03
CA LEU A 9 41.74 -72.31 19.75
C LEU A 9 42.86 -71.41 19.23
N LEU A 10 44.02 -71.97 18.88
CA LEU A 10 45.14 -71.20 18.31
C LEU A 10 44.83 -70.72 16.88
N ALA A 11 44.17 -71.56 16.07
CA ALA A 11 43.68 -71.15 14.76
C ALA A 11 42.61 -70.06 14.85
N LEU A 12 41.72 -70.13 15.85
CA LEU A 12 40.73 -69.10 16.13
C LEU A 12 41.40 -67.79 16.59
N ALA A 13 42.41 -67.86 17.45
CA ALA A 13 43.16 -66.69 17.91
C ALA A 13 43.89 -65.99 16.75
N ALA A 14 44.54 -66.76 15.87
CA ALA A 14 45.19 -66.22 14.67
C ALA A 14 44.19 -65.64 13.67
N ALA A 15 43.00 -66.24 13.54
CA ALA A 15 41.93 -65.71 12.71
C ALA A 15 41.34 -64.40 13.27
N ASN A 16 41.22 -64.29 14.60
CA ASN A 16 40.79 -63.07 15.27
C ASN A 16 41.83 -61.95 15.13
N GLU A 17 43.11 -62.23 15.35
CA GLU A 17 44.19 -61.24 15.18
C GLU A 17 44.22 -60.69 13.74
N LYS A 18 44.09 -61.58 12.74
CA LYS A 18 43.97 -61.17 11.33
C LYS A 18 42.70 -60.37 11.05
N ALA A 19 41.59 -60.71 11.70
CA ALA A 19 40.35 -59.95 11.58
C ALA A 19 40.51 -58.55 12.19
N ASP A 20 41.12 -58.43 13.36
CA ASP A 20 41.36 -57.18 14.07
C ASP A 20 42.32 -56.26 13.29
N GLU A 21 43.38 -56.80 12.69
CA GLU A 21 44.25 -56.06 11.77
C GLU A 21 43.49 -55.57 10.53
N GLY A 22 42.62 -56.42 9.97
CA GLY A 22 41.75 -56.07 8.85
C GLY A 22 40.78 -54.93 9.21
N TRP A 23 40.14 -55.02 10.37
CA TRP A 23 39.24 -53.98 10.89
C TRP A 23 39.99 -52.66 11.14
N SER A 24 41.17 -52.73 11.75
CA SER A 24 42.02 -51.55 11.94
C SER A 24 42.40 -50.88 10.61
N GLY A 25 42.71 -51.68 9.59
CA GLY A 25 42.96 -51.20 8.23
C GLY A 25 41.75 -50.49 7.62
N VAL A 26 40.55 -51.07 7.76
CA VAL A 26 39.29 -50.47 7.27
C VAL A 26 38.99 -49.16 8.00
N CYS A 27 39.07 -49.13 9.32
CA CYS A 27 38.83 -47.91 10.11
C CYS A 27 39.78 -46.78 9.70
N ARG A 28 41.06 -47.09 9.42
CA ARG A 28 42.02 -46.07 8.97
C ARG A 28 41.68 -45.52 7.59
N VAL A 29 41.23 -46.37 6.65
CA VAL A 29 40.81 -45.93 5.32
C VAL A 29 39.54 -45.10 5.41
N GLU A 30 38.58 -45.49 6.25
CA GLU A 30 37.37 -44.69 6.51
C GLU A 30 37.71 -43.34 7.12
N GLU A 31 38.60 -43.26 8.10
CA GLU A 31 39.04 -42.01 8.70
C GLU A 31 39.73 -41.09 7.68
N MET A 32 40.59 -41.65 6.81
CA MET A 32 41.22 -40.88 5.73
C MET A 32 40.19 -40.39 4.70
N ALA A 33 39.22 -41.22 4.32
CA ALA A 33 38.16 -40.85 3.39
C ALA A 33 37.23 -39.77 3.98
N LEU A 34 36.90 -39.87 5.27
CA LEU A 34 36.13 -38.85 5.98
C LEU A 34 36.88 -37.52 6.02
N ARG A 35 38.18 -37.54 6.33
CA ARG A 35 39.01 -36.34 6.35
C ARG A 35 39.10 -35.67 4.97
N GLU A 36 39.24 -36.46 3.90
CA GLU A 36 39.26 -35.95 2.53
C GLU A 36 37.92 -35.29 2.14
N LEU A 37 36.79 -35.90 2.52
CA LEU A 37 35.45 -35.33 2.31
C LEU A 37 35.25 -34.03 3.10
N GLU A 38 35.67 -33.98 4.37
CA GLU A 38 35.63 -32.76 5.18
C GLU A 38 36.46 -31.63 4.55
N GLU A 39 37.68 -31.92 4.10
CA GLU A 39 38.54 -30.93 3.43
C GLU A 39 37.96 -30.46 2.08
N GLU A 40 37.30 -31.35 1.32
CA GLU A 40 36.57 -30.96 0.12
C GLU A 40 35.36 -30.07 0.42
N GLU A 41 34.60 -30.37 1.45
CA GLU A 41 33.47 -29.54 1.88
C GLU A 41 33.94 -28.15 2.31
N GLU A 42 35.02 -28.07 3.09
CA GLU A 42 35.59 -26.79 3.51
C GLU A 42 36.14 -25.99 2.32
N ARG A 43 36.81 -26.63 1.35
CA ARG A 43 37.22 -25.99 0.10
C ARG A 43 36.02 -25.45 -0.69
N LYS A 44 34.95 -26.25 -0.84
CA LYS A 44 33.71 -25.85 -1.53
C LYS A 44 33.02 -24.70 -0.79
N LYS A 45 32.95 -24.72 0.55
CA LYS A 45 32.40 -23.62 1.36
C LYS A 45 33.23 -22.35 1.20
N GLN A 46 34.56 -22.47 1.19
CA GLN A 46 35.45 -21.33 1.05
C GLN A 46 35.37 -20.70 -0.35
N ASP A 47 35.31 -21.50 -1.41
CA ASP A 47 35.16 -21.04 -2.78
C ASP A 47 33.79 -20.38 -3.02
N THR A 48 32.72 -21.00 -2.53
CA THR A 48 31.36 -20.41 -2.63
C THR A 48 31.24 -19.12 -1.82
N ASN A 49 31.85 -19.03 -0.65
CA ASN A 49 31.90 -17.79 0.13
C ASN A 49 32.70 -16.69 -0.59
N ASN A 50 33.83 -17.02 -1.22
CA ASN A 50 34.60 -16.06 -2.02
C ASN A 50 33.82 -15.58 -3.25
N ILE A 51 33.09 -16.47 -3.93
CA ILE A 51 32.25 -16.10 -5.07
C ILE A 51 31.08 -15.22 -4.59
N ASN A 52 30.40 -15.58 -3.50
CA ASN A 52 29.30 -14.78 -2.97
C ASN A 52 29.76 -13.39 -2.52
N THR A 53 30.91 -13.30 -1.84
CA THR A 53 31.46 -12.01 -1.41
C THR A 53 31.89 -11.14 -2.59
N THR A 54 32.50 -11.70 -3.63
CA THR A 54 32.85 -10.95 -4.85
C THR A 54 31.61 -10.47 -5.60
N ILE A 55 30.56 -11.29 -5.71
CA ILE A 55 29.27 -10.88 -6.28
C ILE A 55 28.65 -9.75 -5.46
N LEU A 56 28.61 -9.87 -4.14
CA LEU A 56 28.06 -8.83 -3.26
C LEU A 56 28.83 -7.52 -3.37
N ASN A 57 30.17 -7.57 -3.44
CA ASN A 57 31.00 -6.37 -3.63
C ASN A 57 30.74 -5.71 -4.99
N ASN A 58 30.61 -6.51 -6.06
CA ASN A 58 30.29 -6.00 -7.39
C ASN A 58 28.89 -5.36 -7.42
N LEU A 59 27.89 -5.99 -6.80
CA LEU A 59 26.55 -5.41 -6.65
C LEU A 59 26.60 -4.11 -5.84
N GLN A 60 27.30 -4.09 -4.72
CA GLN A 60 27.46 -2.90 -3.89
C GLN A 60 28.12 -1.74 -4.65
N SER A 61 29.11 -2.03 -5.51
CA SER A 61 29.74 -1.02 -6.37
C SER A 61 28.86 -0.55 -7.52
N SER A 62 27.91 -1.40 -7.95
CA SER A 62 26.97 -1.11 -9.04
C SER A 62 25.70 -0.38 -8.58
N LEU A 63 25.41 -0.39 -7.27
CA LEU A 63 24.26 0.31 -6.72
C LEU A 63 24.50 1.83 -6.67
N SER A 64 23.55 2.59 -7.19
CA SER A 64 23.51 4.05 -7.03
C SER A 64 23.28 4.42 -5.55
N LYS A 65 23.74 5.60 -5.12
CA LYS A 65 23.53 6.11 -3.75
C LYS A 65 22.08 5.98 -3.25
N PRO A 66 21.03 6.38 -4.01
CA PRO A 66 19.64 6.12 -3.63
C PRO A 66 19.29 4.63 -3.47
N GLY A 67 19.82 3.75 -4.31
CA GLY A 67 19.58 2.31 -4.19
C GLY A 67 20.13 1.72 -2.89
N THR A 68 21.28 2.22 -2.42
CA THR A 68 21.84 1.80 -1.12
C THR A 68 21.01 2.29 0.06
N SER A 69 20.44 3.50 -0.01
CA SER A 69 19.55 3.99 1.05
C SER A 69 18.24 3.21 1.07
N ASP A 70 17.69 2.85 -0.09
CA ASP A 70 16.43 2.09 -0.19
C ASP A 70 16.59 0.66 0.36
N LEU A 71 17.74 0.02 0.08
CA LEU A 71 18.04 -1.30 0.64
C LEU A 71 18.21 -1.22 2.16
N LEU A 72 18.90 -0.19 2.66
CA LEU A 72 19.05 0.01 4.10
C LEU A 72 17.70 0.29 4.78
N THR A 73 16.83 1.13 4.22
CA THR A 73 15.51 1.40 4.79
C THR A 73 14.64 0.14 4.78
N HIS A 74 14.76 -0.69 3.75
CA HIS A 74 14.07 -1.97 3.67
C HIS A 74 14.58 -2.97 4.70
N ALA A 75 15.90 -3.06 4.89
CA ALA A 75 16.52 -3.91 5.91
C ALA A 75 16.14 -3.45 7.32
N THR A 76 16.21 -2.13 7.60
CA THR A 76 15.80 -1.60 8.89
C THR A 76 14.32 -1.79 9.15
N ALA A 77 13.45 -1.60 8.15
CA ALA A 77 12.03 -1.90 8.26
C ALA A 77 11.78 -3.39 8.55
N SER A 78 12.47 -4.30 7.86
CA SER A 78 12.36 -5.75 8.10
C SER A 78 12.75 -6.12 9.54
N ILE A 79 13.81 -5.49 10.07
CA ILE A 79 14.28 -5.70 11.45
C ILE A 79 13.28 -5.11 12.44
N SER A 80 12.85 -3.86 12.25
CA SER A 80 11.90 -3.20 13.15
C SER A 80 10.55 -3.91 13.21
N LEU A 81 10.06 -4.42 12.07
CA LEU A 81 8.81 -5.20 12.02
C LEU A 81 9.00 -6.66 12.46
N THR A 82 10.23 -7.10 12.75
CA THR A 82 10.57 -8.51 13.06
C THR A 82 9.94 -9.46 12.03
N SER A 83 10.01 -9.08 10.74
CA SER A 83 9.42 -9.85 9.65
C SER A 83 10.27 -11.09 9.38
N PRO A 84 9.68 -12.30 9.29
CA PRO A 84 10.41 -13.52 8.94
C PRO A 84 10.86 -13.56 7.47
N SER A 85 10.37 -12.64 6.64
CA SER A 85 10.69 -12.53 5.23
C SER A 85 11.15 -11.12 4.86
N THR A 86 12.18 -11.05 4.01
CA THR A 86 12.70 -9.82 3.40
C THR A 86 11.94 -9.42 2.13
N SER A 87 10.84 -10.11 1.78
CA SER A 87 10.00 -9.72 0.64
C SER A 87 9.24 -8.43 0.96
N PRO A 88 9.26 -7.41 0.08
CA PRO A 88 8.54 -6.15 0.30
C PRO A 88 7.04 -6.34 0.42
N THR A 89 6.46 -7.29 -0.32
CA THR A 89 5.04 -7.63 -0.19
C THR A 89 4.73 -8.21 1.19
N SER A 90 5.60 -9.10 1.70
CA SER A 90 5.43 -9.70 3.02
C SER A 90 5.50 -8.64 4.13
N ILE A 91 6.48 -7.74 4.06
CA ILE A 91 6.61 -6.62 5.01
C ILE A 91 5.39 -5.70 4.95
N ALA A 92 4.92 -5.35 3.75
CA ALA A 92 3.73 -4.53 3.58
C ALA A 92 2.47 -5.18 4.16
N THR A 93 2.28 -6.49 3.95
CA THR A 93 1.15 -7.23 4.54
C THR A 93 1.26 -7.31 6.06
N HIS A 94 2.45 -7.53 6.62
CA HIS A 94 2.68 -7.49 8.06
C HIS A 94 2.39 -6.11 8.66
N LEU A 95 2.82 -5.05 7.98
CA LEU A 95 2.52 -3.67 8.37
C LEU A 95 1.01 -3.42 8.37
N LEU A 96 0.30 -3.83 7.31
CA LEU A 96 -1.15 -3.67 7.21
C LEU A 96 -1.89 -4.47 8.30
N ASN A 97 -1.43 -5.68 8.60
CA ASN A 97 -2.00 -6.47 9.69
C ASN A 97 -1.75 -5.81 11.06
N LEU A 98 -0.56 -5.24 11.29
CA LEU A 98 -0.26 -4.50 12.51
C LEU A 98 -1.12 -3.24 12.63
N THR A 99 -1.28 -2.46 11.55
CA THR A 99 -2.07 -1.23 11.59
C THR A 99 -3.56 -1.50 11.78
N THR A 100 -4.09 -2.53 11.13
CA THR A 100 -5.48 -2.96 11.33
C THR A 100 -5.71 -3.49 12.74
N SER A 101 -4.78 -4.29 13.28
CA SER A 101 -4.85 -4.75 14.68
C SER A 101 -4.77 -3.58 15.67
N LEU A 102 -3.87 -2.62 15.44
CA LEU A 102 -3.75 -1.43 16.28
C LEU A 102 -5.06 -0.63 16.26
N PHE A 103 -5.60 -0.37 15.08
CA PHE A 103 -6.86 0.33 14.94
C PHE A 103 -8.01 -0.39 15.68
N SER A 104 -8.13 -1.70 15.49
CA SER A 104 -9.14 -2.52 16.18
C SER A 104 -9.01 -2.42 17.71
N LEU A 105 -7.79 -2.54 18.24
CA LEU A 105 -7.51 -2.41 19.68
C LEU A 105 -7.85 -1.02 20.21
N THR A 106 -7.47 0.05 19.49
CA THR A 106 -7.81 1.42 19.89
C THR A 106 -9.31 1.67 19.90
N GLN A 107 -10.05 1.09 18.95
CA GLN A 107 -11.50 1.19 18.90
C GLN A 107 -12.17 0.38 20.01
N GLN A 108 -11.68 -0.82 20.32
CA GLN A 108 -12.17 -1.59 21.46
C GLN A 108 -11.91 -0.87 22.79
N LEU A 109 -10.76 -0.20 22.92
CA LEU A 109 -10.44 0.60 24.10
C LEU A 109 -11.37 1.80 24.23
N SER A 110 -11.66 2.53 23.14
CA SER A 110 -12.60 3.65 23.18
C SER A 110 -14.03 3.22 23.51
N GLN A 111 -14.47 2.08 23.00
CA GLN A 111 -15.77 1.49 23.36
C GLN A 111 -15.83 1.09 24.83
N THR A 112 -14.79 0.42 25.33
CA THR A 112 -14.73 -0.04 26.72
C THR A 112 -14.71 1.13 27.70
N THR A 113 -13.96 2.19 27.39
CA THR A 113 -13.91 3.42 28.20
C THR A 113 -15.25 4.16 28.19
N SER A 114 -15.94 4.22 27.05
CA SER A 114 -17.32 4.78 26.98
C SER A 114 -18.30 3.95 27.82
N LEU A 115 -18.21 2.62 27.77
CA LEU A 115 -19.05 1.74 28.58
C LEU A 115 -18.75 1.91 30.08
N GLN A 116 -17.48 1.96 30.46
CA GLN A 116 -17.05 2.17 31.84
C GLN A 116 -17.58 3.50 32.40
N THR A 117 -17.46 4.59 31.64
CA THR A 117 -17.96 5.91 32.07
C THR A 117 -19.48 5.92 32.20
N SER A 118 -20.20 5.26 31.29
CA SER A 118 -21.66 5.09 31.39
C SER A 118 -22.05 4.29 32.63
N LEU A 119 -21.41 3.15 32.90
CA LEU A 119 -21.69 2.35 34.09
C LEU A 119 -21.37 3.12 35.38
N GLN A 120 -20.27 3.87 35.42
CA GLN A 120 -19.93 4.69 36.57
C GLN A 120 -20.97 5.79 36.82
N SER A 121 -21.46 6.43 35.74
CA SER A 121 -22.57 7.39 35.83
C SER A 121 -23.85 6.73 36.36
N GLN A 122 -24.23 5.56 35.83
CA GLN A 122 -25.40 4.83 36.29
C GLN A 122 -25.30 4.40 37.75
N ILE A 123 -24.14 3.93 38.20
CA ILE A 123 -23.89 3.58 39.61
C ILE A 123 -24.06 4.82 40.49
N SER A 124 -23.49 5.97 40.09
CA SER A 124 -23.63 7.21 40.85
C SER A 124 -25.09 7.67 40.93
N HIS A 125 -25.85 7.53 39.84
CA HIS A 125 -27.27 7.85 39.79
C HIS A 125 -28.09 6.94 40.72
N LEU A 126 -27.89 5.63 40.61
CA LEU A 126 -28.57 4.64 41.46
C LEU A 126 -28.24 4.82 42.95
N GLN A 127 -27.00 5.16 43.28
CA GLN A 127 -26.61 5.49 44.65
C GLN A 127 -27.30 6.76 45.14
N SER A 128 -27.46 7.76 44.28
CA SER A 128 -28.22 8.98 44.60
C SER A 128 -29.71 8.66 44.82
N ASP A 129 -30.31 7.84 43.97
CA ASP A 129 -31.71 7.41 44.09
C ASP A 129 -31.94 6.58 45.36
N LEU A 130 -31.03 5.66 45.67
CA LEU A 130 -31.08 4.89 46.91
C LEU A 130 -31.00 5.84 48.11
N ARG A 131 -30.11 6.84 48.08
CA ARG A 131 -29.98 7.83 49.16
C ARG A 131 -31.24 8.69 49.31
N THR A 132 -31.92 9.06 48.23
CA THR A 132 -33.20 9.80 48.32
C THR A 132 -34.30 8.92 48.91
N LEU A 133 -34.42 7.68 48.44
CA LEU A 133 -35.42 6.71 48.92
C LEU A 133 -35.22 6.29 50.39
N THR A 134 -33.97 6.24 50.86
CA THR A 134 -33.63 5.89 52.25
C THR A 134 -33.55 7.08 53.20
N SER A 135 -33.66 8.31 52.68
CA SER A 135 -33.68 9.50 53.52
C SER A 135 -34.99 9.60 54.31
N THR A 136 -34.89 9.99 55.58
CA THR A 136 -35.96 9.96 56.59
C THR A 136 -37.22 10.81 56.31
N PRO A 137 -37.24 11.80 55.39
CA PRO A 137 -38.48 12.47 54.99
C PRO A 137 -38.97 12.03 53.59
N PHE A 138 -38.77 10.77 53.18
CA PHE A 138 -39.34 10.28 51.92
C PHE A 138 -40.88 10.15 52.03
N THR A 139 -41.59 11.18 51.56
CA THR A 139 -43.02 11.09 51.27
C THR A 139 -43.21 10.66 49.82
N PRO A 140 -43.86 9.52 49.53
CA PRO A 140 -44.15 9.13 48.16
C PRO A 140 -45.00 10.22 47.50
N GLU A 141 -44.56 10.69 46.33
CA GLU A 141 -45.25 11.75 45.60
C GLU A 141 -46.71 11.31 45.33
N PRO A 142 -47.74 12.08 45.75
CA PRO A 142 -49.14 11.63 45.70
C PRO A 142 -49.66 11.38 44.29
N ASN A 143 -48.95 11.86 43.27
CA ASN A 143 -49.27 11.70 41.85
C ASN A 143 -48.56 10.51 41.18
N LEU A 144 -47.73 9.74 41.90
CA LEU A 144 -47.03 8.58 41.36
C LEU A 144 -47.95 7.56 40.67
N PRO A 145 -49.07 7.09 41.25
CA PRO A 145 -49.93 6.11 40.58
C PRO A 145 -50.57 6.65 39.29
N LYS A 146 -50.87 7.95 39.24
CA LYS A 146 -51.39 8.62 38.03
C LYS A 146 -50.32 8.75 36.95
N ARG A 147 -49.07 9.09 37.33
CA ARG A 147 -47.96 9.14 36.38
C ARG A 147 -47.61 7.74 35.86
N THR A 148 -47.60 6.72 36.72
CA THR A 148 -47.32 5.34 36.32
C THR A 148 -48.38 4.79 35.36
N SER A 149 -49.66 5.11 35.57
CA SER A 149 -50.71 4.67 34.63
C SER A 149 -50.61 5.39 33.28
N GLU A 150 -50.28 6.69 33.28
CA GLU A 150 -50.06 7.47 32.07
C GLU A 150 -48.80 7.03 31.31
N THR A 151 -47.68 6.78 31.99
CA THR A 151 -46.47 6.26 31.33
C THR A 151 -46.70 4.86 30.79
N LEU A 152 -47.41 3.99 31.51
CA LEU A 152 -47.77 2.66 31.02
C LEU A 152 -48.67 2.73 29.78
N ARG A 153 -49.61 3.69 29.73
CA ARG A 153 -50.43 3.95 28.54
C ARG A 153 -49.55 4.44 27.37
N GLN A 154 -48.64 5.37 27.60
CA GLN A 154 -47.73 5.90 26.59
C GLN A 154 -46.78 4.81 26.07
N THR A 155 -46.23 3.96 26.95
CA THR A 155 -45.40 2.82 26.54
C THR A 155 -46.17 1.82 25.70
N LYS A 156 -47.43 1.51 26.06
CA LYS A 156 -48.30 0.65 25.22
C LYS A 156 -48.52 1.26 23.84
N LEU A 157 -48.76 2.57 23.76
CA LEU A 157 -48.92 3.28 22.49
C LEU A 157 -47.64 3.27 21.66
N LEU A 158 -46.48 3.50 22.28
CA LEU A 158 -45.18 3.46 21.59
C LEU A 158 -44.87 2.05 21.09
N LYS A 159 -45.14 1.00 21.89
CA LYS A 159 -44.97 -0.39 21.44
C LYS A 159 -45.87 -0.73 20.25
N ALA A 160 -47.13 -0.26 20.27
CA ALA A 160 -48.02 -0.43 19.13
C ALA A 160 -47.50 0.30 17.88
N LYS A 161 -46.99 1.53 18.03
CA LYS A 161 -46.36 2.27 16.93
C LYS A 161 -45.10 1.60 16.39
N ILE A 162 -44.25 1.05 17.26
CA ILE A 162 -43.04 0.33 16.83
C ILE A 162 -43.45 -0.89 16.01
N ALA A 163 -44.42 -1.68 16.49
CA ALA A 163 -44.94 -2.83 15.74
C ALA A 163 -45.55 -2.40 14.39
N GLU A 164 -46.26 -1.29 14.34
CA GLU A 164 -46.78 -0.71 13.10
C GLU A 164 -45.65 -0.26 12.15
N TYR A 165 -44.60 0.37 12.67
CA TYR A 165 -43.44 0.76 11.85
C TYR A 165 -42.64 -0.45 11.37
N ASP A 166 -42.50 -1.49 12.18
CA ASP A 166 -41.87 -2.75 11.79
C ASP A 166 -42.70 -3.44 10.70
N GLU A 167 -44.03 -3.43 10.81
CA GLU A 167 -44.92 -3.94 9.77
C GLU A 167 -44.84 -3.10 8.49
N ARG A 168 -44.81 -1.76 8.60
CA ARG A 168 -44.58 -0.86 7.46
C ARG A 168 -43.21 -1.08 6.82
N LEU A 169 -42.15 -1.34 7.60
CA LEU A 169 -40.79 -1.66 7.14
C LEU A 169 -40.73 -3.03 6.47
N ARG A 170 -41.48 -4.01 6.97
CA ARG A 170 -41.61 -5.34 6.33
C ARG A 170 -42.38 -5.24 5.02
N ASN A 171 -43.45 -4.45 5.00
CA ASN A 171 -44.27 -4.22 3.81
C ASN A 171 -43.59 -3.27 2.80
N SER A 172 -42.65 -2.43 3.23
CA SER A 172 -41.82 -1.60 2.35
C SER A 172 -40.53 -2.28 1.92
N SER A 173 -40.03 -3.26 2.68
CA SER A 173 -38.87 -4.07 2.28
C SER A 173 -39.21 -5.17 1.29
N SER A 174 -40.51 -5.41 1.01
CA SER A 174 -40.91 -6.11 -0.21
C SER A 174 -40.78 -5.19 -1.42
N SER A 175 -39.61 -5.26 -2.05
CA SER A 175 -39.27 -4.68 -3.35
C SER A 175 -39.29 -3.15 -3.39
N ILE A 176 -38.09 -2.54 -3.41
CA ILE A 176 -37.90 -1.40 -4.31
C ILE A 176 -38.38 -1.92 -5.67
N PRO A 177 -39.40 -1.31 -6.31
CA PRO A 177 -39.87 -1.78 -7.59
C PRO A 177 -38.67 -1.88 -8.52
N GLU A 178 -38.44 -3.02 -9.15
CA GLU A 178 -37.32 -3.20 -10.10
C GLU A 178 -37.34 -2.11 -11.18
N THR A 179 -38.53 -1.57 -11.46
CA THR A 179 -38.76 -0.40 -12.31
C THR A 179 -38.08 0.89 -11.82
N LEU A 180 -38.05 1.15 -10.52
CA LEU A 180 -37.39 2.32 -9.91
C LEU A 180 -35.86 2.20 -9.95
N LEU A 181 -35.33 1.00 -9.73
CA LEU A 181 -33.90 0.74 -9.91
C LEU A 181 -33.48 0.90 -11.38
N MET A 182 -34.29 0.37 -12.31
CA MET A 182 -34.07 0.53 -13.75
C MET A 182 -34.17 1.99 -14.18
N GLU A 183 -35.10 2.77 -13.63
CA GLU A 183 -35.24 4.20 -13.91
C GLU A 183 -34.04 5.00 -13.38
N VAL A 184 -33.54 4.70 -12.18
CA VAL A 184 -32.33 5.31 -11.63
C VAL A 184 -31.09 4.95 -12.45
N GLU A 185 -30.96 3.70 -12.89
CA GLU A 185 -29.86 3.27 -13.76
C GLU A 185 -29.91 3.99 -15.11
N GLN A 186 -31.10 4.15 -15.68
CA GLN A 186 -31.29 4.85 -16.95
C GLN A 186 -31.04 6.35 -16.83
N ALA A 187 -31.47 6.97 -15.72
CA ALA A 187 -31.14 8.35 -15.39
C ALA A 187 -29.63 8.54 -15.18
N GLY A 188 -28.95 7.58 -14.56
CA GLY A 188 -27.50 7.56 -14.40
C GLY A 188 -26.77 7.55 -15.74
N LYS A 189 -27.16 6.68 -16.66
CA LYS A 189 -26.61 6.62 -18.03
C LYS A 189 -26.85 7.93 -18.80
N ALA A 190 -28.02 8.53 -18.67
CA ALA A 190 -28.33 9.81 -19.31
C ALA A 190 -27.46 10.96 -18.74
N ALA A 191 -27.23 10.97 -17.43
CA ALA A 191 -26.36 11.95 -16.78
C ALA A 191 -24.90 11.81 -17.25
N GLU A 192 -24.40 10.58 -17.39
CA GLU A 192 -23.05 10.32 -17.87
C GLU A 192 -22.84 10.85 -19.30
N VAL A 193 -23.81 10.65 -20.19
CA VAL A 193 -23.79 11.23 -21.55
C VAL A 193 -23.78 12.76 -21.51
N LEU A 194 -24.57 13.37 -20.61
CA LEU A 194 -24.59 14.83 -20.46
C LEU A 194 -23.26 15.36 -19.90
N MET A 195 -22.62 14.64 -18.97
CA MET A 195 -21.31 15.01 -18.44
C MET A 195 -20.21 14.91 -19.51
N GLN A 196 -20.23 13.88 -20.36
CA GLN A 196 -19.31 13.80 -21.51
C GLN A 196 -19.51 14.98 -22.45
N ARG A 197 -20.76 15.33 -22.76
CA ARG A 197 -21.07 16.49 -23.61
C ARG A 197 -20.65 17.81 -22.96
N LEU A 198 -20.79 17.93 -21.65
CA LEU A 198 -20.33 19.11 -20.90
C LEU A 198 -18.81 19.22 -21.01
N ALA A 199 -18.08 18.13 -20.78
CA ALA A 199 -16.62 18.10 -20.91
C ALA A 199 -16.16 18.48 -22.33
N ASP A 200 -16.85 18.02 -23.38
CA ASP A 200 -16.56 18.42 -24.76
C ASP A 200 -16.79 19.92 -25.00
N VAL A 201 -17.86 20.47 -24.42
CA VAL A 201 -18.20 21.89 -24.55
C VAL A 201 -17.22 22.74 -23.75
N GLU A 202 -16.87 22.34 -22.52
CA GLU A 202 -15.84 22.98 -21.70
C GLU A 202 -14.48 22.94 -22.39
N GLY A 203 -14.10 21.81 -23.00
CA GLY A 203 -12.88 21.72 -23.81
C GLY A 203 -12.88 22.67 -25.01
N LYS A 204 -14.04 22.85 -25.66
CA LYS A 204 -14.19 23.85 -26.74
C LYS A 204 -14.12 25.28 -26.21
N ILE A 205 -14.68 25.56 -25.04
CA ILE A 205 -14.65 26.89 -24.41
C ILE A 205 -13.23 27.23 -23.94
N ALA A 206 -12.48 26.27 -23.39
CA ALA A 206 -11.10 26.44 -22.95
C ALA A 206 -10.18 26.92 -24.09
N ILE A 207 -10.43 26.51 -25.34
CA ILE A 207 -9.70 26.99 -26.52
C ILE A 207 -9.88 28.50 -26.74
N TYR A 208 -11.02 29.05 -26.32
CA TYR A 208 -11.34 30.47 -26.41
C TYR A 208 -11.11 31.23 -25.10
N GLU A 209 -10.63 30.55 -24.05
CA GLU A 209 -10.32 31.17 -22.77
C GLU A 209 -9.14 32.14 -22.93
N GLY A 210 -9.41 33.43 -22.77
CA GLY A 210 -8.45 34.52 -23.02
C GLY A 210 -8.71 35.32 -24.31
N VAL A 211 -9.63 34.87 -25.18
CA VAL A 211 -10.12 35.69 -26.30
C VAL A 211 -11.17 36.66 -25.76
N SER A 212 -10.92 37.97 -25.89
CA SER A 212 -11.90 38.99 -25.47
C SER A 212 -13.24 38.75 -26.20
N PRO A 213 -14.39 38.77 -25.50
CA PRO A 213 -15.70 38.47 -26.09
C PRO A 213 -16.10 39.48 -27.18
N GLU A 214 -15.44 40.65 -27.25
CA GLU A 214 -15.73 41.69 -28.25
C GLU A 214 -14.93 41.47 -29.55
N PRO A 215 -15.62 41.23 -30.70
CA PRO A 215 -14.95 40.88 -31.96
C PRO A 215 -14.12 42.01 -32.55
N ARG A 216 -14.30 43.26 -32.06
CA ARG A 216 -13.48 44.41 -32.46
C ARG A 216 -12.08 44.36 -31.84
N GLU A 217 -11.96 43.90 -30.60
CA GLU A 217 -10.68 43.85 -29.88
C GLU A 217 -9.79 42.73 -30.40
N VAL A 218 -10.37 41.55 -30.67
CA VAL A 218 -9.67 40.42 -31.30
C VAL A 218 -9.10 40.80 -32.66
N ARG A 219 -9.88 41.53 -33.47
CA ARG A 219 -9.42 42.04 -34.77
C ARG A 219 -8.26 43.02 -34.62
N ARG A 220 -8.26 43.87 -33.58
CA ARG A 220 -7.16 44.79 -33.30
C ARG A 220 -5.88 44.03 -32.94
N GLN A 221 -5.96 43.10 -31.99
CA GLN A 221 -4.83 42.28 -31.56
C GLN A 221 -4.27 41.44 -32.72
N MET A 222 -5.12 40.87 -33.56
CA MET A 222 -4.69 40.14 -34.77
C MET A 222 -3.97 41.04 -35.77
N GLN A 223 -4.42 42.30 -35.95
CA GLN A 223 -3.71 43.26 -36.79
C GLN A 223 -2.38 43.68 -36.19
N ASP A 224 -2.31 43.88 -34.88
CA ASP A 224 -1.07 44.24 -34.17
C ASP A 224 -0.02 43.12 -34.33
N LEU A 225 -0.40 41.85 -34.09
CA LEU A 225 0.46 40.68 -34.29
C LEU A 225 0.88 40.49 -35.76
N ARG A 226 0.00 40.78 -36.74
CA ARG A 226 0.36 40.74 -38.16
C ARG A 226 1.40 41.80 -38.51
N ARG A 227 1.27 43.01 -37.97
CA ARG A 227 2.28 44.06 -38.17
C ARG A 227 3.62 43.66 -37.56
N GLU A 228 3.62 43.04 -36.38
CA GLU A 228 4.85 42.51 -35.77
C GLU A 228 5.50 41.43 -36.65
N LEU A 229 4.71 40.47 -37.15
CA LEU A 229 5.22 39.45 -38.07
C LEU A 229 5.82 40.08 -39.34
N GLU A 230 5.14 41.05 -39.94
CA GLU A 230 5.66 41.78 -41.12
C GLU A 230 6.95 42.53 -40.80
N MET A 231 7.09 43.13 -39.61
CA MET A 231 8.34 43.73 -39.17
C MET A 231 9.46 42.69 -39.02
N TRP A 232 9.18 41.54 -38.42
CA TRP A 232 10.16 40.44 -38.30
C TRP A 232 10.58 39.89 -39.65
N VAL A 233 9.63 39.76 -40.59
CA VAL A 233 9.90 39.34 -41.97
C VAL A 233 10.77 40.37 -42.68
N ARG A 234 10.44 41.67 -42.61
CA ARG A 234 11.27 42.73 -43.18
C ARG A 234 12.67 42.73 -42.59
N ARG A 235 12.79 42.61 -41.26
CA ARG A 235 14.10 42.56 -40.60
C ARG A 235 14.92 41.34 -41.02
N ARG A 236 14.26 40.18 -41.19
CA ARG A 236 14.90 38.98 -41.73
C ARG A 236 15.36 39.21 -43.15
N ASP A 237 14.53 39.80 -43.99
CA ASP A 237 14.83 40.02 -45.40
C ASP A 237 15.94 41.08 -45.57
N GLU A 238 15.97 42.14 -44.75
CA GLU A 238 17.07 43.12 -44.66
C GLU A 238 18.40 42.46 -44.24
N LEU A 239 18.36 41.58 -43.22
CA LEU A 239 19.55 40.84 -42.80
C LEU A 239 20.01 39.85 -43.89
N PHE A 240 19.07 39.26 -44.64
CA PHE A 240 19.36 38.35 -45.73
C PHE A 240 19.95 39.08 -46.95
N GLU A 241 19.40 40.22 -47.34
CA GLU A 241 19.95 41.09 -48.39
C GLU A 241 21.34 41.61 -48.02
N GLY A 242 21.57 41.98 -46.75
CA GLY A 242 22.89 42.35 -46.25
C GLY A 242 23.92 41.21 -46.36
N LEU A 243 23.48 39.95 -46.20
CA LEU A 243 24.32 38.77 -46.33
C LEU A 243 24.61 38.40 -47.79
N VAL A 244 23.62 38.56 -48.69
CA VAL A 244 23.73 38.23 -50.12
C VAL A 244 24.41 39.35 -50.93
N GLY A 245 24.25 40.61 -50.54
CA GLY A 245 24.89 41.77 -51.17
C GLY A 245 26.32 42.08 -50.66
N GLY A 246 26.70 41.57 -49.49
CA GLY A 246 28.01 41.81 -48.85
C GLY A 246 29.08 40.73 -49.11
N GLY A 247 28.75 39.67 -49.86
CA GLY A 247 29.56 38.44 -49.99
C GLY A 247 30.12 38.14 -51.39
N GLY A 248 30.32 39.14 -52.25
CA GLY A 248 30.94 38.99 -53.58
C GLY A 248 32.14 39.94 -53.75
N GLY A 249 33.34 39.43 -53.49
CA GLY A 249 34.61 40.14 -53.64
C GLY A 249 34.92 40.53 -55.10
N GLY A 250 35.79 41.54 -55.22
CA GLY A 250 36.12 42.21 -56.47
C GLY A 250 36.93 41.44 -57.51
N GLY A 251 37.16 42.15 -58.63
CA GLY A 251 37.89 41.75 -59.83
C GLY A 251 36.94 41.88 -61.03
N GLY A 252 37.06 42.82 -61.95
CA GLY A 252 38.23 43.56 -62.43
C GLY A 252 38.19 43.52 -63.95
N GLY A 253 38.33 44.67 -64.60
CA GLY A 253 38.41 44.84 -66.06
C GLY A 253 37.08 45.29 -66.68
N GLY A 254 36.98 46.40 -67.40
CA GLY A 254 38.00 47.20 -68.08
C GLY A 254 37.62 47.33 -69.55
N GLY A 255 37.47 48.58 -70.03
CA GLY A 255 37.23 48.93 -71.43
C GLY A 255 35.80 48.64 -71.88
N GLU A 256 35.13 49.39 -72.75
CA GLU A 256 35.49 50.24 -73.88
C GLU A 256 34.09 50.65 -74.43
N ARG A 257 33.77 51.76 -75.09
CA ARG A 257 34.42 52.62 -76.09
C ARG A 257 33.42 53.77 -76.34
N ARG A 258 33.97 54.95 -76.59
CA ARG A 258 33.46 56.03 -77.46
C ARG A 258 32.18 56.78 -77.07
#